data_AF-A0A6M5Z2E5-F1
#
_entry.id   AF-A0A6M5Z2E5-F1
#
_cell.length_a   1.000
_cell.length_b   1.000
_cell.length_c   1.000
_cell.angle_alpha   90.00
_cell.angle_beta   90.00
_cell.angle_gamma   90.00
#
_symmetry.space_group_name_H-M   'P 1'
#
loop_
_entity.id
_entity.type
_entity.pdbx_description
1 polymer ?
#
loop_
_entity_poly.entity_id
_entity_poly.type
_entity_poly.pdbx_seq_one_letter_code
_entity_poly.pdbx_strand_id
1 'polypeptide(L)'
;MDRRQWLERVANELAGRGVPAGVRARLMEELRDHLDDLMEGGVNVATESDVSRLMGTPEGLADASVGVTRPATWVRRHPLVVFGLAPVPVAILGVAVYLLAAWAVGSAVAAGYDCEISEIPRGVLIPTATAFAYSIGFVPFLPLVAAFGWLGVRCRAGAWWLAAAVAQVALLAGAATTELHESDLPGASQLVVGLGLPLTGWRQVVQLLITVLIGGAYLRAISRTDRVPGAPAPQPGA
;
A
#
# COMPACT_ATOMS: atom_id res chain seq x y z
N MET A 1 -33.37 28.23 -11.53
CA MET A 1 -31.90 28.23 -11.49
C MET A 1 -31.42 27.60 -12.77
N ASP A 2 -30.57 28.33 -13.48
CA ASP A 2 -30.25 28.14 -14.89
C ASP A 2 -29.08 27.16 -15.07
N ARG A 3 -29.03 26.44 -16.19
CA ARG A 3 -28.00 25.46 -16.57
C ARG A 3 -26.57 25.90 -16.25
N ARG A 4 -26.29 27.19 -16.46
CA ARG A 4 -25.01 27.83 -16.17
C ARG A 4 -24.59 27.69 -14.71
N GLN A 5 -25.53 27.84 -13.79
CA GLN A 5 -25.28 27.75 -12.36
C GLN A 5 -24.89 26.31 -11.94
N TRP A 6 -25.52 25.31 -12.55
CA TRP A 6 -25.16 23.91 -12.31
C TRP A 6 -23.74 23.61 -12.81
N LEU A 7 -23.40 24.04 -14.03
CA LEU A 7 -22.06 23.89 -14.59
C LEU A 7 -20.99 24.64 -13.76
N GLU A 8 -21.30 25.83 -13.25
CA GLU A 8 -20.42 26.56 -12.34
C GLU A 8 -20.21 25.82 -11.02
N ARG A 9 -21.26 25.20 -10.45
CA ARG A 9 -21.12 24.31 -9.28
C ARG A 9 -20.20 23.14 -9.58
N VAL A 10 -20.40 22.43 -10.69
CA VAL A 10 -19.50 21.32 -11.09
C VAL A 10 -18.06 21.81 -11.21
N ALA A 11 -17.83 22.95 -11.86
CA ALA A 11 -16.49 23.52 -12.02
C ALA A 11 -15.84 23.86 -10.66
N ASN A 12 -16.62 24.41 -9.73
CA ASN A 12 -16.17 24.73 -8.37
C ASN A 12 -15.88 23.46 -7.56
N GLU A 13 -16.74 22.45 -7.63
CA GLU A 13 -16.56 21.16 -6.94
C GLU A 13 -15.32 20.40 -7.47
N LEU A 14 -15.07 20.45 -8.78
CA LEU A 14 -13.86 19.89 -9.42
C LEU A 14 -12.60 20.65 -8.99
N ALA A 15 -12.66 21.98 -8.92
CA ALA A 15 -11.55 22.81 -8.45
C ALA A 15 -11.26 22.58 -6.96
N GLY A 16 -12.30 22.52 -6.13
CA GLY A 16 -12.19 22.26 -4.68
C GLY A 16 -11.59 20.91 -4.35
N ARG A 17 -11.81 19.88 -5.21
CA ARG A 17 -11.20 18.56 -5.07
C ARG A 17 -9.82 18.42 -5.73
N GLY A 18 -9.28 19.49 -6.30
CA GLY A 18 -7.94 19.50 -6.88
C GLY A 18 -7.82 18.78 -8.23
N VAL A 19 -8.90 18.71 -9.02
CA VAL A 19 -8.83 18.17 -10.38
C VAL A 19 -7.95 19.08 -11.26
N PRO A 20 -6.96 18.55 -12.00
CA PRO A 20 -6.07 19.35 -12.82
C PRO A 20 -6.82 20.22 -13.84
N ALA A 21 -6.37 21.46 -14.03
CA ALA A 21 -7.09 22.47 -14.82
C ALA A 21 -7.40 22.03 -16.26
N GLY A 22 -6.45 21.37 -16.94
CA GLY A 22 -6.66 20.86 -18.30
C GLY A 22 -7.72 19.77 -18.38
N VAL A 23 -7.80 18.90 -17.36
CA VAL A 23 -8.83 17.84 -17.33
C VAL A 23 -10.18 18.41 -16.95
N ARG A 24 -10.22 19.37 -16.02
CA ARG A 24 -11.44 20.12 -15.71
C ARG A 24 -11.97 20.84 -16.96
N ALA A 25 -11.11 21.51 -17.72
CA ALA A 25 -11.53 22.21 -18.95
C ALA A 25 -12.18 21.24 -19.96
N ARG A 26 -11.51 20.12 -20.26
CA ARG A 26 -12.03 19.09 -21.15
C ARG A 26 -13.34 18.47 -20.66
N LEU A 27 -13.43 18.15 -19.37
CA LEU A 27 -14.67 17.60 -18.79
C LEU A 27 -15.82 18.61 -18.84
N MET A 28 -15.55 19.88 -18.57
CA MET A 28 -16.57 20.93 -18.65
C MET A 28 -17.04 21.17 -20.09
N GLU A 29 -16.17 20.95 -21.08
CA GLU A 29 -16.53 20.96 -22.51
C GLU A 29 -17.44 19.77 -22.84
N GLU A 30 -17.04 18.56 -22.48
CA GLU A 30 -17.83 17.33 -22.70
C GLU A 30 -19.21 17.38 -22.01
N LEU A 31 -19.29 17.92 -20.79
CA LEU A 31 -20.56 18.11 -20.08
C LEU A 31 -21.47 19.16 -20.74
N ARG A 32 -20.89 20.18 -21.39
CA ARG A 32 -21.68 21.17 -22.14
C ARG A 32 -22.23 20.55 -23.40
N ASP A 33 -21.40 19.83 -24.14
CA ASP A 33 -21.81 19.14 -25.37
C ASP A 33 -22.94 18.15 -25.06
N HIS A 34 -22.81 17.32 -24.02
CA HIS A 34 -23.89 16.41 -23.60
C HIS A 34 -25.19 17.12 -23.20
N LEU A 35 -25.10 18.28 -22.55
CA LEU A 35 -26.30 19.05 -22.20
C LEU A 35 -26.96 19.67 -23.43
N ASP A 36 -26.16 20.14 -24.39
CA ASP A 36 -26.67 20.67 -25.65
C ASP A 36 -27.35 19.55 -26.46
N ASP A 37 -26.74 18.36 -26.55
CA ASP A 37 -27.33 17.17 -27.18
C ASP A 37 -28.69 16.78 -26.56
N LEU A 38 -28.79 16.80 -25.22
CA LEU A 38 -30.05 16.50 -24.52
C LEU A 38 -31.16 17.51 -24.85
N MET A 39 -30.81 18.79 -25.01
CA MET A 39 -31.75 19.84 -25.36
C MET A 39 -32.21 19.73 -26.83
N GLU A 40 -31.28 19.44 -27.74
CA GLU A 40 -31.61 19.19 -29.15
C GLU A 40 -32.52 17.95 -29.31
N GLY A 41 -32.34 16.95 -28.46
CA GLY A 41 -33.21 15.76 -28.37
C GLY A 41 -34.63 16.03 -27.84
N GLY A 42 -35.00 17.29 -27.55
CA GLY A 42 -36.33 17.67 -27.09
C GLY A 42 -36.59 17.38 -25.61
N VAL A 43 -35.56 17.06 -24.83
CA VAL A 43 -35.70 16.94 -23.38
C VAL A 43 -35.85 18.34 -22.80
N ASN A 44 -37.01 18.61 -22.21
CA ASN A 44 -37.29 19.92 -21.63
C ASN A 44 -36.59 20.05 -20.27
N VAL A 45 -35.37 20.60 -20.28
CA VAL A 45 -34.55 20.81 -19.08
C VAL A 45 -34.75 22.24 -18.59
N ALA A 46 -35.81 22.46 -17.80
CA ALA A 46 -36.18 23.80 -17.33
C ALA A 46 -35.57 24.16 -15.96
N THR A 47 -35.20 23.14 -15.17
CA THR A 47 -34.73 23.34 -13.79
C THR A 47 -33.40 22.63 -13.50
N GLU A 48 -32.67 23.13 -12.52
CA GLU A 48 -31.45 22.48 -12.01
C GLU A 48 -31.71 21.04 -11.50
N SER A 49 -32.89 20.79 -10.93
CA SER A 49 -33.31 19.44 -10.54
C SER A 49 -33.44 18.49 -11.72
N ASP A 50 -33.89 18.99 -12.88
CA ASP A 50 -33.97 18.18 -14.10
C ASP A 50 -32.57 17.83 -14.60
N VAL A 51 -31.66 18.82 -14.62
CA VAL A 51 -30.24 18.61 -14.96
C VAL A 51 -29.61 17.58 -14.03
N SER A 52 -29.80 17.75 -12.71
CA SER A 52 -29.20 16.88 -11.70
C SER A 52 -29.75 15.46 -11.75
N ARG A 53 -31.02 15.29 -12.16
CA ARG A 53 -31.62 13.97 -12.37
C ARG A 53 -31.02 13.25 -13.59
N LEU A 54 -30.69 13.99 -14.65
CA LEU A 54 -30.15 13.43 -15.89
C LEU A 54 -28.64 13.19 -15.82
N MET A 55 -27.88 14.17 -15.31
CA MET A 55 -26.41 14.16 -15.30
C MET A 55 -25.82 13.71 -13.95
N GLY A 56 -26.63 13.60 -12.90
CA GLY A 56 -26.18 13.42 -11.52
C GLY A 56 -25.94 14.75 -10.80
N THR A 57 -25.69 14.69 -9.49
CA THR A 57 -25.39 15.91 -8.72
C THR A 57 -23.97 16.40 -9.02
N PRO A 58 -23.69 17.71 -8.90
CA PRO A 58 -22.36 18.26 -9.10
C PRO A 58 -21.28 17.58 -8.25
N GLU A 59 -21.61 17.26 -7.00
CA GLU A 59 -20.72 16.58 -6.06
C GLU A 59 -20.42 15.15 -6.50
N GLY A 60 -21.44 14.42 -6.95
CA GLY A 60 -21.28 13.06 -7.46
C GLY A 60 -20.44 12.99 -8.73
N LEU A 61 -20.62 13.95 -9.64
CA LEU A 61 -19.78 14.11 -10.84
C LEU A 61 -18.33 14.44 -10.47
N ALA A 62 -18.13 15.36 -9.52
CA ALA A 62 -16.79 15.72 -9.08
C ALA A 62 -16.08 14.54 -8.39
N ASP A 63 -16.79 13.78 -7.55
CA ASP A 63 -16.25 12.57 -6.91
C ASP A 63 -15.87 11.49 -7.93
N ALA A 64 -16.74 11.24 -8.92
CA ALA A 64 -16.46 10.32 -10.01
C ALA A 64 -15.23 10.77 -10.82
N SER A 65 -15.15 12.07 -11.11
CA SER A 65 -14.06 12.67 -11.89
C SER A 65 -12.72 12.57 -11.17
N VAL A 66 -12.66 12.79 -9.85
CA VAL A 66 -11.43 12.58 -9.06
C VAL A 66 -10.93 11.13 -9.15
N GLY A 67 -11.85 10.17 -9.24
CA GLY A 67 -11.53 8.76 -9.45
C GLY A 67 -10.85 8.50 -10.79
N VAL A 68 -11.28 9.18 -11.85
CA VAL A 68 -10.79 9.00 -13.24
C VAL A 68 -9.52 9.82 -13.50
N THR A 69 -9.48 11.05 -12.99
CA THR A 69 -8.45 12.05 -13.30
C THR A 69 -7.17 11.92 -12.50
N ARG A 70 -7.15 11.09 -11.44
CA ARG A 70 -5.88 10.71 -10.83
C ARG A 70 -5.06 9.98 -11.90
N PRO A 71 -3.91 10.57 -12.33
CA PRO A 71 -3.08 9.92 -13.33
C PRO A 71 -2.82 8.50 -12.85
N ALA A 72 -2.96 7.53 -13.75
CA ALA A 72 -2.59 6.15 -13.45
C ALA A 72 -1.19 6.21 -12.85
N THR A 73 -1.10 6.02 -11.53
CA THR A 73 0.18 6.08 -10.83
C THR A 73 1.09 5.07 -11.50
N TRP A 74 2.40 5.33 -11.51
CA TRP A 74 3.35 4.41 -12.14
C TRP A 74 3.13 2.95 -11.67
N VAL A 75 2.71 2.78 -10.41
CA VAL A 75 2.25 1.52 -9.81
C VAL A 75 1.12 0.83 -10.59
N ARG A 76 0.09 1.57 -11.02
CA ARG A 76 -1.03 1.01 -11.79
C ARG A 76 -0.63 0.63 -13.22
N ARG A 77 0.34 1.34 -13.79
CA ARG A 77 0.87 1.05 -15.14
C ARG A 77 1.80 -0.15 -15.17
N HIS A 78 2.54 -0.39 -14.08
CA HIS A 78 3.55 -1.44 -13.99
C HIS A 78 3.35 -2.35 -12.77
N PRO A 79 2.18 -3.01 -12.63
CA PRO A 79 1.90 -3.85 -11.47
C PRO A 79 2.86 -5.05 -11.37
N LEU A 80 3.32 -5.60 -12.50
CA LEU A 80 4.34 -6.65 -12.52
C LEU A 80 5.65 -6.20 -11.85
N VAL A 81 6.10 -4.97 -12.13
CA VAL A 81 7.34 -4.46 -11.55
C VAL A 81 7.15 -4.22 -10.05
N VAL A 82 6.05 -3.57 -9.65
CA VAL A 82 5.83 -3.20 -8.24
C VAL A 82 5.47 -4.38 -7.35
N PHE A 83 4.57 -5.26 -7.79
CA PHE A 83 4.06 -6.35 -6.96
C PHE A 83 4.64 -7.71 -7.33
N GLY A 84 5.20 -7.86 -8.53
CA GLY A 84 5.83 -9.10 -8.98
C GLY A 84 7.35 -9.15 -8.79
N LEU A 85 8.06 -8.03 -8.99
CA LEU A 85 9.52 -8.00 -8.95
C LEU A 85 10.10 -7.25 -7.76
N ALA A 86 9.52 -6.11 -7.37
CA ALA A 86 10.06 -5.25 -6.32
C ALA A 86 9.99 -5.80 -4.89
N PRO A 87 9.04 -6.66 -4.47
CA PRO A 87 8.96 -7.07 -3.07
C PRO A 87 10.22 -7.78 -2.56
N VAL A 88 10.86 -8.60 -3.39
CA VAL A 88 12.10 -9.31 -3.04
C VAL A 88 13.30 -8.37 -2.80
N PRO A 89 13.73 -7.52 -3.76
CA PRO A 89 14.84 -6.60 -3.54
C PRO A 89 14.53 -5.57 -2.44
N VAL A 90 13.29 -5.11 -2.32
CA VAL A 90 12.88 -4.20 -1.24
C VAL A 90 12.95 -4.89 0.13
N ALA A 91 12.61 -6.18 0.23
CA ALA A 91 12.78 -6.95 1.46
C ALA A 91 14.25 -7.13 1.85
N ILE A 92 15.11 -7.48 0.90
CA ILE A 92 16.56 -7.60 1.12
C ILE A 92 17.13 -6.25 1.59
N LEU A 93 16.77 -5.16 0.90
CA LEU A 93 17.17 -3.81 1.28
C LEU A 93 16.63 -3.41 2.65
N GLY A 94 15.38 -3.78 2.96
CA GLY A 94 14.76 -3.53 4.26
C GLY A 94 15.51 -4.19 5.41
N VAL A 95 15.94 -5.45 5.22
CA VAL A 95 16.80 -6.15 6.19
C VAL A 95 18.15 -5.43 6.34
N ALA A 96 18.80 -5.06 5.23
CA ALA A 96 20.08 -4.36 5.26
C ALA A 96 19.99 -2.99 5.99
N VAL A 97 18.96 -2.20 5.67
CA VAL A 97 18.69 -0.91 6.34
C VAL A 97 18.40 -1.11 7.83
N TYR A 98 17.63 -2.15 8.18
CA TYR A 98 17.35 -2.46 9.58
C TYR A 98 18.62 -2.82 10.37
N LEU A 99 19.49 -3.66 9.81
CA LEU A 99 20.77 -4.02 10.43
C LEU A 99 21.69 -2.81 10.56
N LEU A 100 21.78 -1.97 9.52
CA LEU A 100 22.58 -0.75 9.56
C LEU A 100 22.07 0.24 10.62
N ALA A 101 20.74 0.41 10.72
CA ALA A 101 20.12 1.25 11.73
C ALA A 101 20.39 0.73 13.15
N ALA A 102 20.26 -0.58 13.37
CA ALA A 102 20.56 -1.19 14.66
C ALA A 102 22.03 -1.06 15.05
N TRP A 103 22.95 -1.24 14.09
CA TRP A 103 24.37 -0.99 14.29
C TRP A 103 24.63 0.47 14.67
N ALA A 104 24.08 1.43 13.91
CA ALA A 104 24.24 2.86 14.17
C ALA A 104 23.70 3.27 15.56
N VAL A 105 22.54 2.75 15.95
CA VAL A 105 21.97 2.97 17.29
C VAL A 105 22.87 2.37 18.36
N GLY A 106 23.34 1.13 18.19
CA GLY A 106 24.25 0.49 19.13
C GLY A 106 25.56 1.27 19.30
N SER A 107 26.15 1.74 18.20
CA SER A 107 27.36 2.57 18.22
C SER A 107 27.13 3.93 18.89
N ALA A 108 25.99 4.59 18.62
CA ALA A 108 25.65 5.86 19.26
C ALA A 108 25.43 5.72 20.77
N VAL A 109 24.78 4.64 21.20
CA VAL A 109 24.60 4.32 22.63
C VAL A 109 25.96 4.08 23.29
N ALA A 110 26.81 3.23 22.72
CA ALA A 110 28.14 2.96 23.27
C ALA A 110 28.97 4.25 23.41
N ALA A 111 28.97 5.11 22.38
CA ALA A 111 29.67 6.39 22.42
C ALA A 111 29.09 7.38 23.45
N GLY A 112 27.77 7.39 23.64
CA GLY A 112 27.11 8.32 24.56
C GLY A 112 27.31 7.99 26.04
N TYR A 113 27.50 6.72 26.38
CA TYR A 113 27.72 6.27 27.76
C TYR A 113 29.19 6.13 28.15
N ASP A 114 30.12 6.36 27.21
CA ASP A 114 31.56 6.07 27.37
C ASP A 114 31.82 4.66 27.94
N CYS A 115 30.86 3.75 27.71
CA CYS A 115 30.90 2.41 28.28
C CYS A 115 31.50 1.47 27.24
N GLU A 116 32.51 0.72 27.65
CA GLU A 116 32.90 -0.44 26.86
C GLU A 116 31.75 -1.48 26.91
N ILE A 117 31.52 -2.19 25.82
CA ILE A 117 30.51 -3.27 25.77
C ILE A 117 30.77 -4.31 26.86
N SER A 118 32.02 -4.47 27.30
CA SER A 118 32.47 -5.31 28.42
C SER A 118 31.85 -4.94 29.76
N GLU A 119 31.41 -3.68 29.95
CA GLU A 119 30.86 -3.17 31.20
C GLU A 119 29.35 -3.41 31.33
N ILE A 120 28.67 -3.73 30.22
CA ILE A 120 27.23 -3.98 30.22
C ILE A 120 26.95 -5.30 30.96
N PRO A 121 26.10 -5.31 32.01
CA PRO A 121 25.78 -6.54 32.72
C PRO A 121 25.29 -7.62 31.76
N ARG A 122 25.87 -8.83 31.86
CA ARG A 122 25.52 -9.98 31.00
C ARG A 122 24.02 -10.28 30.99
N GLY A 123 23.34 -10.07 32.12
CA GLY A 123 21.89 -10.22 32.28
C GLY A 123 21.05 -9.23 31.48
N VAL A 124 21.62 -8.12 31.00
CA VAL A 124 20.97 -7.15 30.11
C VAL A 124 21.40 -7.38 28.66
N LEU A 125 22.69 -7.67 28.45
CA LEU A 125 23.25 -7.86 27.12
C LEU A 125 22.62 -9.05 26.38
N ILE A 126 22.54 -10.23 27.01
CA ILE A 126 22.02 -11.44 26.36
C ILE A 126 20.55 -11.28 25.96
N PRO A 127 19.62 -10.85 26.84
CA PRO A 127 18.23 -10.64 26.44
C PRO A 127 18.07 -9.59 25.35
N THR A 128 18.89 -8.53 25.37
CA THR A 128 18.84 -7.46 24.34
C THR A 128 19.32 -7.99 22.99
N ALA A 129 20.46 -8.68 22.94
CA ALA A 129 20.98 -9.31 21.73
C ALA A 129 20.02 -10.37 21.19
N THR A 130 19.41 -11.15 22.09
CA THR A 130 18.40 -12.15 21.75
C THR A 130 17.13 -11.50 21.18
N ALA A 131 16.60 -10.46 21.83
CA ALA A 131 15.44 -9.72 21.35
C ALA A 131 15.71 -9.08 19.98
N PHE A 132 16.91 -8.51 19.79
CA PHE A 132 17.37 -8.00 18.50
C PHE A 132 17.45 -9.09 17.43
N ALA A 133 18.03 -10.25 17.74
CA ALA A 133 18.09 -11.38 16.81
C ALA A 133 16.67 -11.86 16.41
N TYR A 134 15.72 -11.84 17.35
CA TYR A 134 14.32 -12.15 17.05
C TYR A 134 13.66 -11.08 16.18
N SER A 135 13.90 -9.80 16.43
CA SER A 135 13.23 -8.71 15.72
C SER A 135 13.64 -8.61 14.24
N ILE A 136 14.84 -9.07 13.86
CA ILE A 136 15.27 -9.16 12.44
C ILE A 136 14.28 -9.94 11.58
N GLY A 137 13.65 -10.98 12.13
CA GLY A 137 12.68 -11.78 11.37
C GLY A 137 11.28 -11.19 11.27
N PHE A 138 11.00 -10.05 11.92
CA PHE A 138 9.68 -9.41 11.91
C PHE A 138 9.75 -7.97 11.41
N VAL A 139 10.58 -7.15 12.05
CA VAL A 139 10.62 -5.69 11.85
C VAL A 139 10.83 -5.26 10.39
N PRO A 140 11.70 -5.89 9.57
CA PRO A 140 11.83 -5.48 8.18
C PRO A 140 10.64 -5.94 7.30
N PHE A 141 9.96 -7.04 7.64
CA PHE A 141 8.93 -7.63 6.77
C PHE A 141 7.52 -7.10 7.03
N LEU A 142 7.15 -6.85 8.29
CA LEU A 142 5.79 -6.38 8.63
C LEU A 142 5.45 -5.01 8.03
N PRO A 143 6.33 -3.99 8.09
CA PRO A 143 6.08 -2.71 7.43
C PRO A 143 6.02 -2.84 5.92
N LEU A 144 6.78 -3.77 5.33
CA LEU A 144 6.77 -3.99 3.88
C LEU A 144 5.46 -4.60 3.41
N VAL A 145 4.95 -5.64 4.07
CA VAL A 145 3.64 -6.21 3.70
C VAL A 145 2.52 -5.18 3.90
N ALA A 146 2.61 -4.35 4.95
CA ALA A 146 1.67 -3.25 5.16
C ALA A 146 1.79 -2.17 4.09
N ALA A 147 3.00 -1.80 3.68
CA ALA A 147 3.25 -0.81 2.63
C ALA A 147 2.74 -1.28 1.26
N PHE A 148 3.03 -2.52 0.86
CA PHE A 148 2.50 -3.09 -0.39
C PHE A 148 0.98 -3.28 -0.31
N GLY A 149 0.44 -3.69 0.84
CA GLY A 149 -1.00 -3.78 1.08
C GLY A 149 -1.71 -2.44 0.94
N TRP A 150 -1.20 -1.41 1.62
CA TRP A 150 -1.69 -0.05 1.54
C TRP A 150 -1.60 0.50 0.11
N LEU A 151 -0.47 0.29 -0.57
CA LEU A 151 -0.27 0.70 -1.95
C LEU A 151 -1.23 -0.02 -2.90
N GLY A 152 -1.46 -1.32 -2.69
CA GLY A 152 -2.41 -2.12 -3.45
C GLY A 152 -3.84 -1.59 -3.33
N VAL A 153 -4.30 -1.29 -2.10
CA VAL A 153 -5.60 -0.66 -1.86
C VAL A 153 -5.66 0.73 -2.49
N ARG A 154 -4.63 1.54 -2.28
CA ARG A 154 -4.61 2.94 -2.73
C ARG A 154 -4.61 3.10 -4.24
N CYS A 155 -3.91 2.21 -4.94
CA CYS A 155 -3.78 2.19 -6.39
C CYS A 155 -4.82 1.26 -7.07
N ARG A 156 -5.67 0.58 -6.29
CA ARG A 156 -6.63 -0.44 -6.78
C ARG A 156 -5.92 -1.49 -7.65
N ALA A 157 -4.79 -1.98 -7.17
CA ALA A 157 -4.10 -3.09 -7.82
C ALA A 157 -5.00 -4.33 -7.78
N GLY A 158 -4.98 -5.14 -8.84
CA GLY A 158 -5.74 -6.39 -8.87
C GLY A 158 -5.35 -7.29 -7.69
N ALA A 159 -6.34 -7.95 -7.08
CA ALA A 159 -6.13 -8.77 -5.89
C ALA A 159 -5.03 -9.85 -6.08
N TRP A 160 -4.91 -10.38 -7.30
CA TRP A 160 -3.89 -11.37 -7.64
C TRP A 160 -2.45 -10.81 -7.54
N TRP A 161 -2.23 -9.55 -7.94
CA TRP A 161 -0.92 -8.90 -7.84
C TRP A 161 -0.55 -8.67 -6.39
N LEU A 162 -1.50 -8.18 -5.58
CA LEU A 162 -1.26 -8.03 -4.14
C LEU A 162 -0.97 -9.39 -3.49
N ALA A 163 -1.70 -10.44 -3.85
CA ALA A 163 -1.46 -11.78 -3.32
C ALA A 163 -0.06 -12.28 -3.67
N ALA A 164 0.43 -12.02 -4.88
CA ALA A 164 1.80 -12.34 -5.26
C ALA A 164 2.83 -11.61 -4.40
N ALA A 165 2.68 -10.31 -4.19
CA ALA A 165 3.58 -9.53 -3.33
C ALA A 165 3.57 -10.02 -1.88
N VAL A 166 2.38 -10.26 -1.32
CA VAL A 166 2.21 -10.81 0.04
C VAL A 166 2.88 -12.19 0.15
N ALA A 167 2.68 -13.07 -0.84
CA ALA A 167 3.31 -14.39 -0.85
C ALA A 167 4.84 -14.29 -0.88
N GLN A 168 5.41 -13.41 -1.69
CA GLN A 168 6.86 -13.18 -1.75
C GLN A 168 7.41 -12.72 -0.40
N VAL A 169 6.81 -11.70 0.21
CA VAL A 169 7.26 -11.16 1.51
C VAL A 169 7.08 -12.21 2.61
N ALA A 170 5.97 -12.96 2.62
CA ALA A 170 5.70 -14.00 3.60
C ALA A 170 6.67 -15.19 3.49
N LEU A 171 7.01 -15.60 2.25
CA LEU A 171 8.01 -16.64 2.02
C LEU A 171 9.40 -16.19 2.48
N LEU A 172 9.80 -14.95 2.20
CA LEU A 172 11.06 -14.40 2.69
C LEU A 172 11.08 -14.27 4.22
N ALA A 173 10.00 -13.79 4.82
CA ALA A 173 9.87 -13.69 6.28
C ALA A 173 9.94 -15.07 6.95
N GLY A 174 9.26 -16.08 6.39
CA GLY A 174 9.33 -17.45 6.88
C GLY A 174 10.70 -18.10 6.66
N ALA A 175 11.35 -17.82 5.54
CA ALA A 175 12.68 -18.34 5.25
C ALA A 175 13.77 -17.66 6.10
N ALA A 176 13.54 -16.44 6.61
CA ALA A 176 14.53 -15.72 7.40
C ALA A 176 14.94 -16.50 8.66
N THR A 177 16.23 -16.78 8.76
CA THR A 177 16.84 -17.38 9.95
C THR A 177 17.80 -16.41 10.58
N THR A 178 17.80 -16.39 11.91
CA THR A 178 18.79 -15.68 12.71
C THR A 178 19.35 -16.64 13.74
N GLU A 179 20.67 -16.73 13.76
CA GLU A 179 21.45 -17.51 14.70
C GLU A 179 22.47 -16.58 15.37
N LEU A 180 22.41 -16.52 16.69
CA LEU A 180 23.38 -15.79 17.50
C LEU A 180 24.34 -16.82 18.08
N HIS A 181 25.59 -16.80 17.61
CA HIS A 181 26.66 -17.60 18.17
C HIS A 181 27.38 -16.77 19.23
N GLU A 182 27.15 -17.09 20.49
CA GLU A 182 27.83 -16.45 21.61
C GLU A 182 29.22 -17.09 21.80
N SER A 183 30.25 -16.27 21.89
CA SER A 183 31.60 -16.70 22.25
C SER A 183 31.99 -16.08 23.59
N ASP A 184 32.69 -16.84 24.43
CA ASP A 184 33.28 -16.32 25.67
C ASP A 184 34.44 -15.35 25.40
N LEU A 185 34.97 -15.33 24.17
CA LEU A 185 36.01 -14.41 23.76
C LEU A 185 35.39 -13.06 23.32
N PRO A 186 35.85 -11.91 23.87
CA PRO A 186 35.32 -10.61 23.50
C PRO A 186 35.53 -10.34 22.01
N GLY A 187 34.47 -9.89 21.34
CA GLY A 187 34.47 -9.60 19.89
C GLY A 187 34.36 -10.83 18.98
N ALA A 188 34.30 -12.05 19.53
CA ALA A 188 34.14 -13.28 18.74
C ALA A 188 32.68 -13.75 18.61
N SER A 189 31.72 -13.03 19.20
CA SER A 189 30.30 -13.29 19.00
C SER A 189 29.89 -12.98 17.56
N GLN A 190 29.10 -13.87 16.95
CA GLN A 190 28.69 -13.74 15.56
C GLN A 190 27.17 -13.78 15.47
N LEU A 191 26.60 -12.86 14.69
CA LEU A 191 25.21 -12.88 14.29
C LEU A 191 25.14 -13.34 12.83
N VAL A 192 24.58 -14.51 12.60
CA VAL A 192 24.34 -15.05 11.26
C VAL A 192 22.89 -14.78 10.89
N VAL A 193 22.69 -14.04 9.80
CA VAL A 193 21.37 -13.81 9.19
C VAL A 193 21.37 -14.53 7.85
N GLY A 194 20.41 -15.42 7.67
CA GLY A 194 20.36 -16.28 6.49
C GLY A 194 18.93 -16.57 6.03
N LEU A 195 18.85 -17.45 5.02
CA LEU A 195 17.60 -18.03 4.55
C LEU A 195 17.67 -19.54 4.78
N GLY A 196 16.73 -20.09 5.54
CA GLY A 196 16.63 -21.51 5.86
C GLY A 196 15.37 -22.13 5.27
N LEU A 197 15.55 -23.11 4.39
CA LEU A 197 14.49 -24.00 3.89
C LEU A 197 14.95 -25.46 4.07
N PRO A 198 14.06 -26.39 4.47
CA PRO A 198 12.63 -26.22 4.77
C PRO A 198 12.37 -25.41 6.05
N LEU A 199 11.11 -24.99 6.26
CA LEU A 199 10.67 -24.28 7.47
C LEU A 199 10.67 -25.25 8.66
N THR A 200 11.80 -25.35 9.38
CA THR A 200 11.98 -26.30 10.48
C THR A 200 11.57 -25.74 11.83
N GLY A 201 11.57 -24.40 12.01
CA GLY A 201 11.29 -23.75 13.28
C GLY A 201 9.86 -23.21 13.42
N TRP A 202 9.25 -23.37 14.60
CA TRP A 202 7.95 -22.75 14.91
C TRP A 202 7.97 -21.22 14.73
N ARG A 203 9.12 -20.58 14.98
CA ARG A 203 9.32 -19.13 14.78
C ARG A 203 9.10 -18.74 13.32
N GLN A 204 9.67 -19.49 12.38
CA GLN A 204 9.53 -19.26 10.94
C GLN A 204 8.05 -19.37 10.52
N VAL A 205 7.34 -20.35 11.09
CA VAL A 205 5.89 -20.52 10.88
C VAL A 205 5.13 -19.29 11.39
N VAL A 206 5.44 -18.81 12.60
CA VAL A 206 4.79 -17.60 13.16
C VAL A 206 5.08 -16.36 12.32
N GLN A 207 6.31 -16.17 11.86
CA GLN A 207 6.71 -15.05 10.97
C GLN A 207 5.90 -15.06 9.67
N LEU A 208 5.81 -16.23 9.03
CA LEU A 208 5.02 -16.42 7.83
C LEU A 208 3.54 -16.14 8.08
N LEU A 209 2.96 -16.74 9.14
CA LEU A 209 1.54 -16.59 9.46
C LEU A 209 1.15 -15.15 9.75
N ILE A 210 1.92 -14.43 10.57
CA ILE A 210 1.64 -13.01 10.87
C ILE A 210 1.70 -12.17 9.58
N THR A 211 2.69 -12.40 8.73
CA THR A 211 2.83 -11.69 7.44
C THR A 211 1.64 -11.97 6.53
N VAL A 212 1.20 -13.23 6.44
CA VAL A 212 0.01 -13.63 5.67
C VAL A 212 -1.26 -13.01 6.26
N LEU A 213 -1.42 -12.94 7.58
CA LEU A 213 -2.59 -12.34 8.21
C LEU A 213 -2.70 -10.85 7.90
N ILE A 214 -1.61 -10.10 7.97
CA ILE A 214 -1.59 -8.68 7.61
C ILE A 214 -1.93 -8.52 6.12
N GLY A 215 -1.25 -9.26 5.24
CA GLY A 215 -1.53 -9.21 3.79
C GLY A 215 -2.97 -9.61 3.43
N GLY A 216 -3.51 -10.62 4.12
CA GLY A 216 -4.88 -11.11 3.98
C GLY A 216 -5.93 -10.06 4.37
N ALA A 217 -5.65 -9.24 5.38
CA ALA A 217 -6.52 -8.12 5.76
C ALA A 217 -6.64 -7.09 4.61
N TYR A 218 -5.53 -6.76 3.94
CA TYR A 218 -5.54 -5.86 2.77
C TYR A 218 -6.21 -6.50 1.55
N LEU A 219 -5.98 -7.78 1.28
CA LEU A 219 -6.67 -8.51 0.21
C LEU A 219 -8.19 -8.46 0.40
N ARG A 220 -8.67 -8.69 1.64
CA ARG A 220 -10.09 -8.59 1.97
C ARG A 220 -10.65 -7.19 1.75
N ALA A 221 -9.85 -6.14 1.99
CA ALA A 221 -10.26 -4.75 1.73
C ALA A 221 -10.43 -4.47 0.22
N ILE A 222 -9.53 -4.99 -0.62
CA ILE A 222 -9.64 -4.87 -2.09
C ILE A 222 -10.89 -5.60 -2.60
N SER A 223 -11.12 -6.85 -2.18
CA SER A 223 -12.27 -7.63 -2.65
C SER A 223 -13.63 -7.02 -2.27
N ARG A 224 -13.70 -6.23 -1.20
CA ARG A 224 -14.92 -5.47 -0.84
C ARG A 224 -15.16 -4.29 -1.77
N THR A 225 -14.09 -3.67 -2.28
CA THR A 225 -14.18 -2.49 -3.16
C THR A 225 -14.61 -2.88 -4.58
N ASP A 226 -14.25 -4.08 -5.03
CA ASP A 226 -14.63 -4.57 -6.36
C ASP A 226 -16.10 -5.04 -6.42
N ARG A 227 -16.70 -5.35 -5.26
CA ARG A 227 -18.13 -5.63 -5.14
C ARG A 227 -18.92 -4.33 -5.02
N VAL A 228 -18.90 -3.50 -6.06
CA VAL A 228 -19.84 -2.37 -6.15
C VAL A 228 -21.25 -2.97 -6.32
N PRO A 229 -22.17 -2.79 -5.34
CA PRO A 229 -23.53 -3.29 -5.45
C PRO A 229 -24.23 -2.50 -6.55
N GLY A 230 -24.47 -3.12 -7.70
CA GLY A 230 -25.18 -2.46 -8.82
C GLY A 230 -24.53 -2.61 -10.19
N ALA A 231 -23.35 -3.23 -10.31
CA ALA A 231 -22.95 -3.75 -11.62
C ALA A 231 -24.00 -4.78 -12.05
N PRO A 232 -24.77 -4.54 -13.14
CA PRO A 232 -25.77 -5.50 -13.60
C PRO A 232 -25.06 -6.84 -13.80
N ALA A 233 -25.63 -7.90 -13.24
CA ALA A 233 -25.10 -9.25 -13.45
C ALA A 233 -24.89 -9.44 -14.95
N PRO A 234 -23.73 -9.97 -15.40
CA PRO A 234 -23.49 -10.21 -16.82
C PRO A 234 -24.69 -11.01 -17.35
N GLN A 235 -25.47 -10.42 -18.26
CA GLN A 235 -26.64 -11.10 -18.78
C GLN A 235 -26.18 -12.40 -19.45
N PRO A 236 -26.67 -13.56 -18.99
CA PRO A 236 -26.28 -14.82 -19.58
C PRO A 236 -26.93 -14.94 -20.96
N GLY A 237 -26.16 -14.70 -22.00
CA GLY A 237 -26.56 -14.94 -23.39
C GLY A 237 -27.02 -13.69 -24.14
N ALA A 238 -26.10 -13.13 -24.92
CA ALA A 238 -26.36 -12.43 -26.17
C ALA A 238 -25.42 -13.02 -27.22
#